data_AF-A0A7W6DIC8-F1
#
_entry.id   AF-A0A7W6DIC8-F1
#
_cell.length_a   1.000
_cell.length_b   1.000
_cell.length_c   1.000
_cell.angle_alpha   90.00
_cell.angle_beta   90.00
_cell.angle_gamma   90.00
#
_symmetry.space_group_name_H-M   'P 1'
#
loop_
_entity.id
_entity.type
_entity.pdbx_description
1 polymer ?
#
loop_
_entity_poly.entity_id
_entity_poly.type
_entity_poly.pdbx_seq_one_letter_code
_entity_poly.pdbx_strand_id
1 'polypeptide(L)'
;MVISDNPAFLFVHIPKTAGTSLSRALLRVAGGRHPQCLATTKHETLAAFAARVGRDAVSSRVSFAVVRNPLMRFASHFRYLKTQDVAETRHLQSLDDYARAVESGDPAICKPARIAPQHSFIALDGEIGVDHVFRFETLDRDMGVLAQRLGLGAIMLPHLNMSRHSAETPSAYVRAMVSRYYADDFRIFGYSLPDCA
;
A
#
# COMPACT_ATOMS: atom_id res chain seq x y z
N MET A 1 2.90 -0.65 9.77
CA MET A 1 3.11 -2.11 9.62
C MET A 1 2.34 -2.83 10.73
N VAL A 2 2.10 -4.14 10.62
CA VAL A 2 1.60 -4.97 11.74
C VAL A 2 2.55 -6.14 11.90
N ILE A 3 2.93 -6.43 13.13
CA ILE A 3 3.89 -7.48 13.47
C ILE A 3 3.21 -8.34 14.52
N SER A 4 3.42 -9.64 14.47
CA SER A 4 2.90 -10.58 15.46
C SER A 4 3.89 -11.73 15.64
N ASP A 5 3.98 -12.23 16.86
CA ASP A 5 4.82 -13.39 17.22
C ASP A 5 3.98 -14.67 17.30
N ASN A 6 2.69 -14.54 17.60
CA ASN A 6 1.76 -15.66 17.63
C ASN A 6 0.38 -15.20 17.10
N PRO A 7 0.05 -15.50 15.82
CA PRO A 7 0.91 -16.19 14.83
C PRO A 7 2.10 -15.32 14.39
N ALA A 8 3.19 -15.94 13.97
CA ALA A 8 4.40 -15.24 13.54
C ALA A 8 4.23 -14.63 12.14
N PHE A 9 3.92 -13.34 12.04
CA PHE A 9 3.75 -12.64 10.76
C PHE A 9 4.21 -11.19 10.76
N LEU A 10 4.53 -10.69 9.57
CA LEU A 10 4.91 -9.30 9.29
C LEU A 10 4.10 -8.75 8.11
N PHE A 11 3.23 -7.78 8.37
CA PHE A 11 2.51 -7.05 7.34
C PHE A 11 3.12 -5.68 7.09
N VAL A 12 3.70 -5.49 5.90
CA VAL A 12 4.21 -4.18 5.44
C VAL A 12 3.06 -3.37 4.84
N HIS A 13 2.73 -2.24 5.47
CA HIS A 13 1.55 -1.45 5.12
C HIS A 13 1.89 -0.38 4.07
N ILE A 14 1.62 -0.70 2.81
CA ILE A 14 1.71 0.24 1.68
C ILE A 14 0.51 1.21 1.69
N PRO A 15 0.71 2.52 1.54
CA PRO A 15 -0.39 3.48 1.51
C PRO A 15 -1.42 3.18 0.40
N LYS A 16 -2.71 3.30 0.75
CA LYS A 16 -3.85 3.24 -0.19
C LYS A 16 -4.14 1.86 -0.80
N THR A 17 -3.66 0.79 -0.17
CA THR A 17 -3.89 -0.61 -0.56
C THR A 17 -4.78 -1.37 0.45
N ALA A 18 -5.78 -0.70 1.02
CA ALA A 18 -6.63 -1.22 2.12
C ALA A 18 -5.92 -1.57 3.44
N GLY A 19 -4.66 -1.16 3.61
CA GLY A 19 -3.91 -1.54 4.80
C GLY A 19 -4.57 -1.17 6.13
N THR A 20 -5.41 -0.12 6.23
CA THR A 20 -6.13 0.19 7.49
C THR A 20 -7.12 -0.92 7.88
N SER A 21 -7.92 -1.43 6.95
CA SER A 21 -8.89 -2.49 7.22
C SER A 21 -8.18 -3.80 7.54
N LEU A 22 -7.14 -4.12 6.77
CA LEU A 22 -6.34 -5.32 6.97
C LEU A 22 -5.57 -5.27 8.29
N SER A 23 -4.97 -4.12 8.64
CA SER A 23 -4.30 -3.95 9.93
C SER A 23 -5.26 -4.19 11.10
N ARG A 24 -6.50 -3.70 11.03
CA ARG A 24 -7.50 -3.94 12.08
C ARG A 24 -7.87 -5.43 12.20
N ALA A 25 -8.03 -6.13 11.08
CA ALA A 25 -8.31 -7.56 11.07
C ALA A 25 -7.15 -8.37 11.65
N LEU A 26 -5.92 -8.10 11.20
CA LEU A 26 -4.71 -8.77 11.67
C LEU A 26 -4.43 -8.52 13.16
N LEU A 27 -4.68 -7.30 13.65
CA LEU A 27 -4.51 -6.99 15.08
C LEU A 27 -5.46 -7.79 15.98
N ARG A 28 -6.69 -8.06 15.53
CA ARG A 28 -7.62 -8.92 16.28
C ARG A 28 -7.11 -10.34 16.39
N VAL A 29 -6.52 -10.83 15.31
CA VAL A 29 -5.96 -12.18 15.25
C VAL A 29 -4.68 -12.29 16.08
N ALA A 30 -3.86 -11.23 16.12
CA ALA A 30 -2.66 -11.15 16.96
C ALA A 30 -2.95 -10.94 18.46
N GLY A 31 -4.17 -11.23 18.94
CA GLY A 31 -4.54 -11.11 20.36
C GLY A 31 -4.89 -9.70 20.83
N GLY A 32 -5.20 -8.76 19.93
CA GLY A 32 -5.79 -7.45 20.23
C GLY A 32 -4.87 -6.43 20.91
N ARG A 33 -3.75 -6.86 21.49
CA ARG A 33 -2.67 -5.96 21.92
C ARG A 33 -1.87 -5.60 20.68
N HIS A 34 -1.47 -4.34 20.53
CA HIS A 34 -0.41 -3.98 19.60
C HIS A 34 0.79 -4.87 19.95
N PRO A 35 1.13 -5.91 19.17
CA PRO A 35 2.27 -6.75 19.50
C PRO A 35 3.45 -5.79 19.36
N GLN A 36 4.21 -5.64 20.44
CA GLN A 36 5.34 -4.74 20.65
C GLN A 36 5.55 -3.81 19.45
N CYS A 37 5.14 -2.53 19.57
CA CYS A 37 5.29 -1.51 18.52
C CYS A 37 6.76 -1.34 18.12
N LEU A 38 7.29 -2.31 17.38
CA LEU A 38 8.59 -2.25 16.78
C LEU A 38 8.48 -1.28 15.62
N ALA A 39 7.40 -1.31 14.83
CA ALA A 39 7.22 -0.32 13.77
C ALA A 39 6.98 1.08 14.34
N THR A 40 7.83 2.04 13.95
CA THR A 40 7.81 3.43 14.42
C THR A 40 6.74 4.26 13.73
N THR A 41 6.38 3.88 12.50
CA THR A 41 5.33 4.55 11.72
C THR A 41 4.40 3.57 11.02
N LYS A 42 3.23 4.07 10.61
CA LYS A 42 2.24 3.29 9.86
C LYS A 42 2.81 2.75 8.54
N HIS A 43 3.70 3.48 7.89
CA HIS A 43 4.21 3.23 6.53
C HIS A 43 5.74 3.10 6.48
N GLU A 44 6.36 2.61 7.55
CA GLU A 44 7.79 2.29 7.58
C GLU A 44 8.12 1.26 6.48
N THR A 45 9.24 1.47 5.78
CA THR A 45 9.70 0.56 4.72
C THR A 45 10.35 -0.67 5.34
N LEU A 46 10.35 -1.78 4.60
CA LEU A 46 10.98 -3.02 5.05
C LEU A 46 12.47 -2.84 5.34
N ALA A 47 13.20 -2.10 4.47
CA ALA A 47 14.59 -1.78 4.68
C ALA A 47 14.84 -0.97 5.97
N ALA A 48 14.02 0.06 6.24
CA ALA A 48 14.15 0.86 7.45
C ALA A 48 13.85 0.04 8.72
N PHE A 49 12.83 -0.83 8.64
CA PHE A 49 12.50 -1.75 9.72
C PHE A 49 13.67 -2.73 9.99
N ALA A 50 14.14 -3.43 8.97
CA ALA A 50 15.23 -4.40 9.07
C ALA A 50 16.53 -3.77 9.59
N ALA A 51 16.85 -2.54 9.16
CA ALA A 51 18.02 -1.80 9.64
C ALA A 51 17.96 -1.52 11.15
N ARG A 52 16.75 -1.33 11.71
CA ARG A 52 16.57 -0.97 13.12
C ARG A 52 16.42 -2.19 14.04
N VAL A 53 15.73 -3.24 13.59
CA VAL A 53 15.42 -4.42 14.43
C VAL A 53 16.22 -5.68 14.06
N GLY A 54 17.04 -5.60 13.01
CA GLY A 54 17.77 -6.74 12.46
C GLY A 54 16.95 -7.52 11.44
N ARG A 55 17.66 -8.16 10.49
CA ARG A 55 17.05 -8.98 9.43
C ARG A 55 16.33 -10.21 9.97
N ASP A 56 16.80 -10.75 11.10
CA ASP A 56 16.19 -11.91 11.74
C ASP A 56 14.75 -11.64 12.19
N ALA A 57 14.40 -10.38 12.50
CA ALA A 57 13.03 -10.01 12.81
C ALA A 57 12.08 -10.08 11.59
N VAL A 58 12.63 -10.01 10.38
CA VAL A 58 11.88 -10.23 9.14
C VAL A 58 11.81 -11.72 8.82
N SER A 59 12.96 -12.41 8.78
CA SER A 59 13.04 -13.81 8.33
C SER A 59 12.41 -14.83 9.29
N SER A 60 12.22 -14.49 10.56
CA SER A 60 11.53 -15.34 11.56
C SER A 60 10.00 -15.33 11.46
N ARG A 61 9.42 -14.58 10.52
CA ARG A 61 7.97 -14.38 10.38
C ARG A 61 7.54 -14.53 8.93
N VAL A 62 6.32 -14.98 8.70
CA VAL A 62 5.73 -14.92 7.36
C VAL A 62 5.44 -13.46 7.03
N SER A 63 6.15 -12.92 6.04
CA SER A 63 6.11 -11.52 5.65
C SER A 63 5.28 -11.31 4.38
N PHE A 64 4.46 -10.27 4.37
CA PHE A 64 3.62 -9.97 3.21
C PHE A 64 3.23 -8.50 3.09
N ALA A 65 2.78 -8.14 1.91
CA ALA A 65 2.21 -6.84 1.61
C ALA A 65 1.03 -6.93 0.64
N VAL A 66 0.24 -5.87 0.60
CA VAL A 66 -0.82 -5.69 -0.41
C VAL A 66 -0.43 -4.52 -1.31
N VAL A 67 -0.37 -4.79 -2.61
CA VAL A 67 -0.20 -3.79 -3.67
C VAL A 67 -1.52 -3.53 -4.37
N ARG A 68 -1.60 -2.46 -5.15
CA ARG A 68 -2.77 -2.08 -5.94
C ARG A 68 -2.30 -1.58 -7.30
N ASN A 69 -3.16 -1.65 -8.32
CA ASN A 69 -2.88 -1.03 -9.60
C ASN A 69 -2.41 0.45 -9.38
N PRO A 70 -1.25 0.86 -9.93
CA PRO A 70 -0.66 2.16 -9.63
C PRO A 70 -1.59 3.35 -9.93
N LEU A 71 -2.34 3.31 -11.04
CA LEU A 71 -3.29 4.36 -11.40
C LEU A 71 -4.46 4.43 -10.41
N MET A 72 -5.01 3.28 -10.03
CA MET A 72 -6.09 3.22 -9.04
C MET A 72 -5.62 3.65 -7.64
N ARG A 73 -4.38 3.34 -7.27
CA ARG A 73 -3.74 3.80 -6.04
C ARG A 73 -3.55 5.32 -6.05
N PHE A 74 -3.06 5.87 -7.16
CA PHE A 74 -2.86 7.30 -7.37
C PHE A 74 -4.16 8.09 -7.21
N ALA A 75 -5.22 7.69 -7.93
CA ALA A 75 -6.55 8.29 -7.81
C ALA A 75 -7.16 8.11 -6.41
N SER A 76 -6.86 7.01 -5.71
CA SER A 76 -7.29 6.82 -4.33
C SER A 76 -6.59 7.80 -3.36
N HIS A 77 -5.34 8.17 -3.61
CA HIS A 77 -4.63 9.14 -2.81
C HIS A 77 -5.19 10.55 -3.00
N PHE A 78 -5.42 10.98 -4.25
CA PHE A 78 -6.07 12.25 -4.56
C PHE A 78 -7.39 12.42 -3.79
N ARG A 79 -8.30 11.45 -3.90
CA ARG A 79 -9.58 11.48 -3.18
C ARG A 79 -9.41 11.58 -1.67
N TYR A 80 -8.39 10.92 -1.11
CA TYR A 80 -8.10 11.04 0.31
C TYR A 80 -7.62 12.42 0.70
N LEU A 81 -6.74 13.06 -0.10
CA LEU A 81 -6.34 14.44 0.14
C LEU A 81 -7.55 15.38 0.14
N LYS A 82 -8.49 15.21 -0.79
CA LYS A 82 -9.76 15.96 -0.82
C LYS A 82 -10.58 15.81 0.48
N THR A 83 -10.54 14.63 1.13
CA THR A 83 -11.23 14.42 2.41
C THR A 83 -10.51 14.99 3.64
N GLN A 84 -9.26 15.42 3.53
CA GLN A 84 -8.55 16.03 4.66
C GLN A 84 -8.86 17.52 4.83
N ASP A 85 -9.35 18.19 3.78
CA ASP A 85 -9.69 19.62 3.75
C ASP A 85 -8.64 20.53 4.42
N VAL A 86 -7.37 20.32 4.06
CA VAL A 86 -6.25 21.17 4.51
C VAL A 86 -5.92 22.20 3.46
N ALA A 87 -5.56 23.42 3.89
CA ALA A 87 -5.39 24.59 3.03
C ALA A 87 -4.44 24.33 1.86
N GLU A 88 -3.37 23.59 2.11
CA GLU A 88 -2.32 23.24 1.16
C GLU A 88 -2.81 22.34 0.01
N THR A 89 -3.96 21.68 0.16
CA THR A 89 -4.52 20.76 -0.86
C THR A 89 -5.76 21.32 -1.55
N ARG A 90 -6.25 22.50 -1.12
CA ARG A 90 -7.48 23.10 -1.67
C ARG A 90 -7.37 23.51 -3.13
N HIS A 91 -6.16 23.72 -3.63
CA HIS A 91 -5.94 24.03 -5.05
C HIS A 91 -6.12 22.81 -5.97
N LEU A 92 -6.12 21.59 -5.42
CA LEU A 92 -6.31 20.36 -6.20
C LEU A 92 -7.79 20.14 -6.49
N GLN A 93 -8.25 20.54 -7.68
CA GLN A 93 -9.65 20.40 -8.09
C GLN A 93 -9.89 19.15 -8.94
N SER A 94 -8.88 18.68 -9.63
CA SER A 94 -8.93 17.53 -10.54
C SER A 94 -7.76 16.56 -10.32
N LEU A 95 -7.87 15.37 -10.93
CA LEU A 95 -6.77 14.42 -10.96
C LEU A 95 -5.57 14.94 -11.77
N ASP A 96 -5.81 15.82 -12.75
CA ASP A 96 -4.78 16.51 -13.53
C ASP A 96 -4.00 17.51 -12.68
N ASP A 97 -4.67 18.31 -11.83
CA ASP A 97 -3.99 19.21 -10.89
C ASP A 97 -3.08 18.44 -9.95
N TYR A 98 -3.58 17.31 -9.44
CA TYR A 98 -2.82 16.42 -8.58
C TYR A 98 -1.62 15.79 -9.31
N ALA A 99 -1.80 15.39 -10.57
CA ALA A 99 -0.70 14.89 -11.39
C ALA A 99 0.39 15.95 -11.62
N ARG A 100 0.01 17.20 -11.93
CA ARG A 100 0.94 18.30 -12.08
C ARG A 100 1.71 18.61 -10.80
N ALA A 101 1.04 18.60 -9.65
CA ALA A 101 1.68 18.83 -8.35
C ALA A 101 2.69 17.72 -8.00
N VAL A 102 2.40 16.47 -8.37
CA VAL A 102 3.34 15.35 -8.19
C VAL A 102 4.54 15.48 -9.13
N GLU A 103 4.30 15.80 -10.41
CA GLU A 103 5.35 15.97 -11.41
C GLU A 103 6.27 17.16 -11.10
N SER A 104 5.72 18.24 -10.51
CA SER A 104 6.49 19.40 -10.07
C SER A 104 7.23 19.21 -8.74
N GLY A 105 6.99 18.10 -8.02
CA GLY A 105 7.62 17.84 -6.73
C GLY A 105 7.08 18.69 -5.57
N ASP A 106 5.80 19.12 -5.62
CA ASP A 106 5.20 19.96 -4.57
C ASP A 106 5.38 19.32 -3.18
N PRO A 107 6.11 19.96 -2.23
CA PRO A 107 6.43 19.37 -0.93
C PRO A 107 5.21 19.13 -0.03
N ALA A 108 4.10 19.86 -0.23
CA ALA A 108 2.86 19.63 0.50
C ALA A 108 2.21 18.30 0.08
N ILE A 109 2.42 17.90 -1.17
CA ILE A 109 1.82 16.73 -1.81
C ILE A 109 2.77 15.53 -1.81
N CYS A 110 4.04 15.77 -2.14
CA CYS A 110 5.09 14.80 -2.39
C CYS A 110 5.74 14.29 -1.12
N LYS A 111 4.92 13.72 -0.22
CA LYS A 111 5.41 13.04 0.98
C LYS A 111 5.77 11.61 0.62
N PRO A 112 7.04 11.15 0.80
CA PRO A 112 7.47 9.80 0.43
C PRO A 112 6.57 8.70 1.02
N ALA A 113 6.17 8.86 2.29
CA ALA A 113 5.26 7.97 3.00
C ALA A 113 3.85 7.86 2.39
N ARG A 114 3.55 8.56 1.29
CA ARG A 114 2.24 8.56 0.60
C ARG A 114 2.36 8.26 -0.89
N ILE A 115 3.33 8.86 -1.58
CA ILE A 115 3.43 8.82 -3.04
C ILE A 115 4.62 8.01 -3.58
N ALA A 116 5.49 7.45 -2.73
CA ALA A 116 6.57 6.61 -3.22
C ALA A 116 6.02 5.38 -3.99
N PRO A 117 6.78 4.83 -4.95
CA PRO A 117 6.44 3.56 -5.58
C PRO A 117 6.23 2.44 -4.55
N GLN A 118 5.33 1.51 -4.85
CA GLN A 118 4.93 0.46 -3.92
C GLN A 118 6.08 -0.51 -3.66
N HIS A 119 6.87 -0.82 -4.69
CA HIS A 119 8.04 -1.70 -4.54
C HIS A 119 9.04 -1.15 -3.52
N SER A 120 9.21 0.17 -3.42
CA SER A 120 10.17 0.76 -2.48
C SER A 120 9.80 0.57 -1.01
N PHE A 121 8.53 0.27 -0.69
CA PHE A 121 8.11 -0.04 0.68
C PHE A 121 8.51 -1.44 1.12
N ILE A 122 8.66 -2.37 0.17
CA ILE A 122 8.91 -3.79 0.42
C ILE A 122 10.25 -4.26 -0.14
N ALA A 123 11.05 -3.34 -0.67
CA ALA A 123 12.38 -3.62 -1.15
C ALA A 123 13.34 -3.85 0.03
N LEU A 124 14.20 -4.85 -0.11
CA LEU A 124 15.35 -5.11 0.73
C LEU A 124 16.51 -5.48 -0.20
N ASP A 125 17.63 -4.77 -0.11
CA ASP A 125 18.79 -4.92 -1.01
C ASP A 125 18.47 -4.83 -2.51
N GLY A 126 17.48 -4.01 -2.87
CA GLY A 126 17.08 -3.78 -4.27
C GLY A 126 16.04 -4.77 -4.80
N GLU A 127 15.73 -5.84 -4.05
CA GLU A 127 14.76 -6.86 -4.44
C GLU A 127 13.53 -6.85 -3.55
N ILE A 128 12.46 -7.52 -3.97
CA ILE A 128 11.26 -7.68 -3.14
C ILE A 128 11.58 -8.59 -1.95
N GLY A 129 11.59 -8.01 -0.75
CA GLY A 129 12.04 -8.67 0.48
C GLY A 129 10.93 -9.28 1.35
N VAL A 130 9.69 -9.35 0.84
CA VAL A 130 8.58 -10.03 1.54
C VAL A 130 8.29 -11.38 0.90
N ASP A 131 7.83 -12.34 1.69
CA ASP A 131 7.52 -13.69 1.19
C ASP A 131 6.35 -13.68 0.21
N HIS A 132 5.34 -12.84 0.48
CA HIS A 132 4.10 -12.80 -0.31
C HIS A 132 3.66 -11.38 -0.67
N VAL A 133 3.22 -11.20 -1.91
CA VAL A 133 2.62 -9.96 -2.41
C VAL A 133 1.21 -10.27 -2.93
N PHE A 134 0.22 -9.63 -2.34
CA PHE A 134 -1.19 -9.77 -2.74
C PHE A 134 -1.67 -8.53 -3.49
N ARG A 135 -2.65 -8.70 -4.38
CA ARG A 135 -3.28 -7.57 -5.10
C ARG A 135 -4.57 -7.15 -4.41
N PHE A 136 -4.76 -5.85 -4.24
CA PHE A 136 -5.97 -5.27 -3.69
C PHE A 136 -7.22 -5.74 -4.46
N GLU A 137 -7.10 -5.86 -5.78
CA GLU A 137 -8.16 -6.23 -6.71
C GLU A 137 -8.68 -7.66 -6.52
N THR A 138 -7.85 -8.55 -5.98
CA THR A 138 -8.19 -9.97 -5.73
C THR A 138 -8.18 -10.31 -4.25
N LEU A 139 -8.03 -9.30 -3.38
CA LEU A 139 -7.77 -9.51 -1.96
C LEU A 139 -8.86 -10.34 -1.27
N ASP A 140 -10.13 -10.14 -1.60
CA ASP A 140 -11.23 -10.93 -1.01
C ASP A 140 -11.07 -12.44 -1.25
N ARG A 141 -10.52 -12.84 -2.42
CA ARG A 141 -10.20 -14.25 -2.73
C ARG A 141 -8.92 -14.69 -2.04
N ASP A 142 -7.89 -13.85 -2.10
CA ASP A 142 -6.54 -14.20 -1.64
C ASP A 142 -6.44 -14.28 -0.11
N MET A 143 -7.38 -13.68 0.62
CA MET A 143 -7.40 -13.72 2.08
C MET A 143 -7.63 -15.11 2.66
N GLY A 144 -8.36 -15.98 1.96
CA GLY A 144 -8.47 -17.39 2.34
C GLY A 144 -7.10 -18.09 2.29
N VAL A 145 -6.32 -17.79 1.25
CA VAL A 145 -4.95 -18.30 1.10
C VAL A 145 -4.03 -17.74 2.18
N LEU A 146 -4.12 -16.43 2.47
CA LEU A 146 -3.33 -15.81 3.54
C LEU A 146 -3.68 -16.43 4.91
N ALA A 147 -4.96 -16.61 5.21
CA ALA A 147 -5.40 -17.23 6.45
C ALA A 147 -4.82 -18.64 6.59
N GLN A 148 -4.94 -19.48 5.55
CA GLN A 148 -4.38 -20.83 5.54
C GLN A 148 -2.86 -20.82 5.76
N ARG A 149 -2.12 -19.93 5.08
CA ARG A 149 -0.65 -19.84 5.20
C ARG A 149 -0.18 -19.37 6.56
N LEU A 150 -0.94 -18.49 7.20
CA LEU A 150 -0.65 -18.01 8.55
C LEU A 150 -1.10 -18.99 9.64
N GLY A 151 -1.64 -20.17 9.28
CA GLY A 151 -2.22 -21.11 10.23
C GLY A 151 -3.45 -20.54 10.95
N LEU A 152 -4.10 -19.55 10.32
CA LEU A 152 -5.25 -18.86 10.86
C LEU A 152 -6.53 -19.54 10.40
N GLY A 153 -7.49 -19.68 11.33
CA GLY A 153 -8.88 -19.93 10.96
C GLY A 153 -9.39 -18.84 10.01
N ALA A 154 -10.57 -19.03 9.41
CA ALA A 154 -11.14 -18.10 8.45
C ALA A 154 -11.10 -16.64 8.96
N ILE A 155 -10.19 -15.83 8.43
CA ILE A 155 -10.12 -14.40 8.75
C ILE A 155 -11.23 -13.72 7.97
N MET A 156 -12.31 -13.36 8.65
CA MET A 156 -13.28 -12.45 8.04
C MET A 156 -12.66 -11.07 7.92
N LEU A 157 -12.35 -10.65 6.69
CA LEU A 157 -12.15 -9.23 6.46
C LEU A 157 -13.48 -8.50 6.66
N PRO A 158 -13.50 -7.35 7.35
CA PRO A 158 -14.62 -6.44 7.19
C PRO A 158 -14.68 -6.08 5.70
N HIS A 159 -15.86 -6.24 5.07
CA HIS A 159 -16.11 -5.92 3.66
C HIS A 159 -15.21 -4.77 3.23
N LEU A 160 -14.18 -5.09 2.44
CA LEU A 160 -13.29 -4.06 1.97
C LEU A 160 -14.15 -3.09 1.20
N ASN A 161 -13.95 -1.79 1.45
CA ASN A 161 -14.59 -0.74 0.67
C ASN A 161 -14.03 -0.81 -0.77
N MET A 162 -14.43 -1.83 -1.53
CA MET A 162 -14.55 -1.85 -2.98
C MET A 162 -15.61 -0.83 -3.34
N SER A 163 -15.29 0.41 -3.00
CA SER A 163 -16.18 1.51 -3.22
C SER A 163 -16.32 1.63 -4.73
N ARG A 164 -17.53 1.28 -5.20
CA ARG A 164 -18.05 1.45 -6.56
C ARG A 164 -18.20 2.94 -6.88
N HIS A 165 -17.19 3.73 -6.57
CA HIS A 165 -17.18 5.13 -6.95
C HIS A 165 -17.06 5.19 -8.47
N SER A 166 -17.91 6.02 -9.07
CA SER A 166 -17.77 6.43 -10.47
C SER A 166 -16.34 6.92 -10.66
N ALA A 167 -15.50 6.08 -11.28
CA ALA A 167 -14.13 6.46 -11.55
C ALA A 167 -14.21 7.60 -12.55
N GLU A 168 -13.87 8.81 -12.11
CA GLU A 168 -13.45 9.86 -13.02
C GLU A 168 -12.41 9.22 -13.93
N THR A 169 -12.70 9.20 -15.24
CA THR A 169 -11.82 8.55 -16.21
C THR A 169 -10.55 9.39 -16.28
N PRO A 170 -9.38 8.86 -15.87
CA PRO A 170 -8.16 9.65 -15.82
C PRO A 170 -7.81 10.17 -17.22
N SER A 171 -7.38 11.43 -17.34
CA SER A 171 -6.99 12.01 -18.63
C SER A 171 -5.78 11.27 -19.23
N ALA A 172 -5.54 11.43 -20.54
CA ALA A 172 -4.35 10.88 -21.20
C ALA A 172 -3.05 11.37 -20.53
N TYR A 173 -3.04 12.63 -20.08
CA TYR A 173 -1.91 13.19 -19.32
C TYR A 173 -1.68 12.44 -18.01
N VAL A 174 -2.72 12.22 -17.19
CA VAL A 174 -2.59 11.47 -15.94
C VAL A 174 -2.11 10.05 -16.20
N ARG A 175 -2.68 9.34 -17.18
CA ARG A 175 -2.29 7.97 -17.54
C ARG A 175 -0.82 7.89 -17.94
N ALA A 176 -0.36 8.83 -18.78
CA ALA A 176 1.04 8.90 -19.20
C ALA A 176 1.99 9.22 -18.03
N MET A 177 1.64 10.21 -17.20
CA MET A 177 2.47 10.59 -16.04
C MET A 177 2.61 9.43 -15.06
N VAL A 178 1.49 8.81 -14.66
CA VAL A 178 1.48 7.68 -13.72
C VAL A 178 2.25 6.48 -14.29
N SER A 179 2.11 6.21 -15.59
CA SER A 179 2.86 5.14 -16.25
C SER A 179 4.37 5.34 -16.16
N ARG A 180 4.85 6.58 -16.35
CA ARG A 180 6.27 6.92 -16.18
C ARG A 180 6.70 6.85 -14.71
N TYR A 181 5.96 7.52 -13.83
CA TYR A 181 6.34 7.68 -12.41
C TYR A 181 6.35 6.34 -11.66
N TYR A 182 5.43 5.43 -11.99
CA TYR A 182 5.31 4.11 -11.35
C TYR A 182 5.68 2.95 -12.28
N ALA A 183 6.53 3.18 -13.29
CA ALA A 183 6.89 2.17 -14.31
C ALA A 183 7.34 0.84 -13.70
N ASP A 184 8.18 0.89 -12.67
CA ASP A 184 8.65 -0.31 -11.98
C ASP A 184 7.54 -1.03 -11.22
N ASP A 185 6.56 -0.34 -10.63
CA ASP A 185 5.43 -1.01 -9.99
C ASP A 185 4.59 -1.77 -11.02
N PHE A 186 4.36 -1.19 -12.21
CA PHE A 186 3.65 -1.89 -13.29
C PHE A 186 4.39 -3.15 -13.71
N ARG A 187 5.71 -3.06 -13.91
CA ARG A 187 6.57 -4.16 -14.30
C ARG A 187 6.66 -5.24 -13.22
N ILE A 188 7.09 -4.88 -12.01
CA ILE A 188 7.36 -5.79 -10.89
C ILE A 188 6.09 -6.54 -10.48
N PHE A 189 4.95 -5.85 -10.41
CA PHE A 189 3.70 -6.46 -9.96
C PHE A 189 2.83 -6.99 -11.09
N GLY A 190 3.28 -6.92 -12.35
CA GLY A 190 2.58 -7.46 -13.51
C GLY A 190 1.22 -6.81 -13.76
N TYR A 191 1.15 -5.48 -13.65
CA TYR A 191 -0.02 -4.70 -14.06
C TYR A 191 0.14 -4.22 -15.50
N SER A 192 -0.94 -4.28 -16.29
CA SER A 192 -0.96 -3.65 -17.60
C SER A 192 -0.87 -2.13 -17.49
N LEU A 193 -0.13 -1.52 -18.41
CA LEU A 193 -0.13 -0.06 -18.56
C LEU A 193 -1.52 0.42 -19.00
N PRO A 194 -1.97 1.59 -18.52
CA PRO A 194 -3.21 2.20 -18.98
C PRO A 194 -3.07 2.67 -20.43
N ASP A 195 -4.15 2.58 -21.22
CA ASP A 195 -4.17 3.02 -22.62
C ASP A 195 -3.89 4.52 -22.71
N CYS A 196 -2.81 4.93 -23.39
CA CYS A 196 -2.40 6.33 -23.50
C CYS A 196 -3.06 7.09 -24.67
N ALA A 197 -3.99 6.46 -25.40
CA ALA A 197 -4.65 7.03 -26.58
C ALA A 197 -5.63 8.17 -26.24
#